data_AF-A0A0P7HZW6-F1
#
_entry.id   AF-A0A0P7HZW6-F1
#
_cell.length_a   1.000
_cell.length_b   1.000
_cell.length_c   1.000
_cell.angle_alpha   90.00
_cell.angle_beta   90.00
_cell.angle_gamma   90.00
#
_symmetry.space_group_name_H-M   'P 1'
#
loop_
_entity.id
_entity.type
_entity.pdbx_description
1 polymer ?
#
loop_
_entity_poly.entity_id
_entity_poly.type
_entity_poly.pdbx_seq_one_letter_code
_entity_poly.pdbx_strand_id
1 'polypeptide(L)'
;MLLVLAVDLDDDLGRKTGISTPVLGRENVEDAATQLATADPEDSDVNVLFQAIHTRDQLERGGEEVAVAAVTGLDGSDVKANRAVGEEVDTVLAALSTGENVRAIVITDGAQDESVLPVIRSRVPIDGLRRVVVRQAQDLESIYYTIKQVLGDKETRGTLLVPSASSCSSTRWC
;
A
#
# COMPACT_ATOMS: atom_id res chain seq x y z
N MET A 1 -3.84 16.69 -19.21
CA MET A 1 -4.40 15.49 -18.54
C MET A 1 -3.81 15.22 -17.14
N LEU A 2 -4.62 14.69 -16.22
CA LEU A 2 -4.19 14.08 -14.95
C LEU A 2 -4.21 12.53 -15.04
N LEU A 3 -3.29 11.89 -14.34
CA LEU A 3 -3.23 10.43 -14.16
C LEU A 3 -3.34 10.11 -12.67
N VAL A 4 -4.40 9.39 -12.28
CA VAL A 4 -4.47 8.80 -10.94
C VAL A 4 -3.82 7.42 -11.00
N LEU A 5 -2.76 7.23 -10.22
CA LEU A 5 -1.93 6.04 -10.26
C LEU A 5 -2.03 5.29 -8.93
N ALA A 6 -2.71 4.14 -8.92
CA ALA A 6 -2.63 3.18 -7.83
C ALA A 6 -1.30 2.42 -7.93
N VAL A 7 -0.62 2.24 -6.81
CA VAL A 7 0.67 1.56 -6.73
C VAL A 7 0.57 0.45 -5.70
N ASP A 8 1.00 -0.75 -6.09
CA ASP A 8 1.18 -1.94 -5.25
C ASP A 8 2.62 -2.44 -5.50
N LEU A 9 3.53 -2.30 -4.53
CA LEU A 9 4.95 -2.53 -4.79
C LEU A 9 5.32 -4.02 -4.93
N ASP A 10 4.60 -4.92 -4.28
CA ASP A 10 4.95 -6.34 -4.23
C ASP A 10 4.14 -7.20 -5.20
N ASP A 11 3.23 -6.62 -5.98
CA ASP A 11 2.42 -7.32 -7.00
C ASP A 11 1.38 -8.25 -6.38
N ASP A 12 0.74 -7.83 -5.30
CA ASP A 12 -0.39 -8.56 -4.73
C ASP A 12 -1.54 -8.71 -5.73
N LEU A 13 -1.79 -7.69 -6.56
CA LEU A 13 -2.77 -7.77 -7.63
C LEU A 13 -2.44 -8.91 -8.61
N GLY A 14 -1.25 -8.93 -9.20
CA GLY A 14 -0.86 -9.96 -10.16
C GLY A 14 -0.76 -11.35 -9.54
N ARG A 15 -0.14 -11.48 -8.35
CA ARG A 15 0.07 -12.76 -7.67
C ARG A 15 -1.22 -13.42 -7.20
N LYS A 16 -2.17 -12.64 -6.66
CA LYS A 16 -3.40 -13.19 -6.07
C LYS A 16 -4.52 -13.39 -7.10
N THR A 17 -4.53 -12.61 -8.19
CA THR A 17 -5.62 -12.65 -9.18
C THR A 17 -5.21 -13.20 -10.55
N GLY A 18 -3.91 -13.19 -10.89
CA GLY A 18 -3.42 -13.54 -12.23
C GLY A 18 -3.67 -12.47 -13.29
N ILE A 19 -4.12 -11.27 -12.90
CA ILE A 19 -4.31 -10.13 -13.79
C ILE A 19 -2.95 -9.59 -14.23
N SER A 20 -2.80 -9.33 -15.53
CA SER A 20 -1.60 -8.67 -16.05
C SER A 20 -1.65 -7.17 -15.77
N THR A 21 -0.55 -6.67 -15.26
CA THR A 21 -0.30 -5.25 -15.00
C THR A 21 0.58 -4.66 -16.11
N PRO A 22 0.53 -3.32 -16.35
CA PRO A 22 -0.35 -2.35 -15.68
C PRO A 22 -1.82 -2.49 -16.14
N VAL A 23 -2.74 -2.15 -15.24
CA VAL A 23 -4.19 -2.12 -15.54
C VAL A 23 -4.61 -0.69 -15.84
N LEU A 24 -5.19 -0.44 -17.01
CA LEU A 24 -5.57 0.90 -17.46
C LEU A 24 -7.07 1.07 -17.59
N GLY A 25 -7.57 2.23 -17.16
CA GLY A 25 -8.97 2.62 -17.36
C GLY A 25 -9.86 2.25 -16.16
N ARG A 26 -10.91 3.05 -15.97
CA ARG A 26 -11.78 2.98 -14.79
C ARG A 26 -12.40 1.59 -14.59
N GLU A 27 -13.04 1.05 -15.62
CA GLU A 27 -13.73 -0.23 -15.55
C GLU A 27 -12.75 -1.38 -15.29
N ASN A 28 -11.61 -1.42 -16.00
CA ASN A 28 -10.61 -2.46 -15.79
C ASN A 28 -10.01 -2.42 -14.38
N VAL A 29 -9.77 -1.22 -13.82
CA VAL A 29 -9.28 -1.07 -12.45
C VAL A 29 -10.34 -1.48 -11.42
N GLU A 30 -11.63 -1.22 -11.70
CA GLU A 30 -12.75 -1.67 -10.84
C GLU A 30 -12.91 -3.19 -10.84
N ASP A 31 -12.81 -3.82 -12.01
CA ASP A 31 -12.83 -5.26 -12.16
C ASP A 31 -11.61 -5.92 -11.48
N ALA A 32 -10.43 -5.31 -11.60
CA ALA A 32 -9.23 -5.75 -10.91
C ALA A 32 -9.37 -5.67 -9.38
N ALA A 33 -9.88 -4.54 -8.87
CA ALA A 33 -10.15 -4.36 -7.44
C ALA A 33 -11.16 -5.37 -6.91
N THR A 34 -12.23 -5.64 -7.67
CA THR A 34 -13.26 -6.61 -7.31
C THR A 34 -12.71 -8.04 -7.27
N GLN A 35 -11.86 -8.40 -8.23
CA GLN A 35 -11.19 -9.70 -8.26
C GLN A 35 -10.22 -9.86 -7.08
N LEU A 36 -9.42 -8.84 -6.78
CA LEU A 36 -8.51 -8.86 -5.63
C LEU A 36 -9.30 -9.00 -4.33
N ALA A 37 -10.35 -8.20 -4.13
CA ALA A 37 -11.21 -8.28 -2.95
C ALA A 37 -11.90 -9.64 -2.80
N THR A 38 -12.17 -10.32 -3.91
CA THR A 38 -12.75 -11.68 -3.90
C THR A 38 -11.71 -12.73 -3.53
N ALA A 39 -10.45 -12.54 -3.96
CA ALA A 39 -9.35 -13.46 -3.68
C ALA A 39 -8.78 -13.29 -2.26
N ASP A 40 -8.58 -12.04 -1.82
CA ASP A 40 -8.07 -11.67 -0.50
C ASP A 40 -8.75 -10.37 0.00
N PRO A 41 -9.84 -10.49 0.77
CA PRO A 41 -10.58 -9.33 1.27
C PRO A 41 -9.88 -8.56 2.40
N GLU A 42 -8.80 -9.11 2.99
CA GLU A 42 -8.06 -8.46 4.08
C GLU A 42 -6.92 -7.58 3.56
N ASP A 43 -6.60 -7.69 2.27
CA ASP A 43 -5.58 -6.94 1.57
C ASP A 43 -5.93 -5.43 1.50
N SER A 44 -4.97 -4.58 1.87
CA SER A 44 -5.14 -3.13 1.83
C SER A 44 -5.06 -2.54 0.42
N ASP A 45 -4.48 -3.24 -0.56
CA ASP A 45 -4.39 -2.80 -1.96
C ASP A 45 -5.74 -2.71 -2.63
N VAL A 46 -6.72 -3.51 -2.18
CA VAL A 46 -8.12 -3.36 -2.55
C VAL A 46 -8.58 -1.91 -2.34
N ASN A 47 -8.24 -1.32 -1.20
CA ASN A 47 -8.63 0.04 -0.87
C ASN A 47 -7.82 1.08 -1.64
N VAL A 48 -6.56 0.77 -2.01
CA VAL A 48 -5.75 1.62 -2.91
C VAL A 48 -6.40 1.76 -4.27
N LEU A 49 -6.81 0.63 -4.88
CA LEU A 49 -7.47 0.59 -6.19
C LEU A 49 -8.82 1.33 -6.17
N PHE A 50 -9.67 1.06 -5.16
CA PHE A 50 -10.95 1.77 -5.03
C PHE A 50 -10.76 3.27 -4.72
N GLN A 51 -9.74 3.65 -3.96
CA GLN A 51 -9.42 5.06 -3.73
C GLN A 51 -8.95 5.74 -5.02
N ALA A 52 -8.23 5.05 -5.90
CA ALA A 52 -7.84 5.58 -7.21
C ALA A 52 -9.06 5.86 -8.09
N ILE A 53 -10.01 4.93 -8.18
CA ILE A 53 -11.28 5.13 -8.89
C ILE A 53 -12.04 6.31 -8.30
N HIS A 54 -12.19 6.35 -6.97
CA HIS A 54 -12.90 7.42 -6.28
C HIS A 54 -12.28 8.80 -6.57
N THR A 55 -10.94 8.89 -6.50
CA THR A 55 -10.20 10.12 -6.75
C THR A 55 -10.36 10.57 -8.20
N ARG A 56 -10.28 9.64 -9.15
CA ARG A 56 -10.49 9.92 -10.58
C ARG A 56 -11.90 10.45 -10.84
N ASP A 57 -12.92 9.76 -10.31
CA ASP A 57 -14.32 10.17 -10.50
C ASP A 57 -14.61 11.53 -9.84
N GLN A 58 -13.95 11.85 -8.73
CA GLN A 58 -14.05 13.16 -8.10
C GLN A 58 -13.47 14.27 -8.98
N LEU A 59 -12.30 14.05 -9.56
CA LEU A 59 -11.62 15.03 -10.42
C LEU A 59 -12.35 15.21 -11.75
N GLU A 60 -12.84 14.13 -12.37
CA GLU A 60 -13.65 14.21 -13.58
C GLU A 60 -14.94 15.01 -13.35
N ARG A 61 -15.63 14.78 -12.23
CA ARG A 61 -16.79 15.61 -11.83
C ARG A 61 -16.44 17.09 -11.63
N GLY A 62 -15.17 17.39 -11.34
CA GLY A 62 -14.61 18.74 -11.28
C GLY A 62 -14.29 19.36 -12.64
N GLY A 63 -14.44 18.61 -13.74
CA GLY A 63 -14.16 19.06 -15.10
C GLY A 63 -12.72 18.79 -15.58
N GLU A 64 -11.93 18.02 -14.82
CA GLU A 64 -10.58 17.65 -15.21
C GLU A 64 -10.59 16.45 -16.17
N GLU A 65 -9.68 16.45 -17.14
CA GLU A 65 -9.43 15.27 -17.99
C GLU A 65 -8.51 14.30 -17.25
N VAL A 66 -9.07 13.18 -16.78
CA VAL A 66 -8.39 12.28 -15.86
C VAL A 66 -8.45 10.81 -16.30
N ALA A 67 -7.27 10.20 -16.41
CA ALA A 67 -7.08 8.76 -16.56
C ALA A 67 -6.79 8.11 -15.20
N VAL A 68 -7.04 6.79 -15.10
CA VAL A 68 -6.66 5.98 -13.94
C VAL A 68 -5.91 4.74 -14.40
N ALA A 69 -4.88 4.35 -13.67
CA ALA A 69 -4.16 3.11 -13.87
C ALA A 69 -3.70 2.52 -12.53
N ALA A 70 -3.52 1.20 -12.51
CA ALA A 70 -2.83 0.48 -11.45
C ALA A 70 -1.52 -0.05 -12.00
N VAL A 71 -0.43 0.16 -11.25
CA VAL A 71 0.90 -0.36 -11.55
C VAL A 71 1.38 -1.18 -10.38
N THR A 72 2.08 -2.27 -10.68
CA THR A 72 2.68 -3.14 -9.69
C THR A 72 4.19 -3.25 -9.84
N GLY A 73 4.85 -3.64 -8.75
CA GLY A 73 6.24 -4.01 -8.76
C GLY A 73 6.43 -5.50 -8.96
N LEU A 74 7.29 -6.09 -8.13
CA LEU A 74 7.58 -7.53 -8.16
C LEU A 74 7.89 -7.97 -6.74
N ASP A 75 7.49 -9.18 -6.39
CA ASP A 75 7.97 -9.81 -5.17
C ASP A 75 9.50 -9.96 -5.22
N GLY A 76 10.20 -9.37 -4.25
CA GLY A 76 11.64 -9.50 -4.14
C GLY A 76 12.36 -8.23 -3.71
N SER A 77 13.58 -8.04 -4.23
CA SER A 77 14.43 -6.91 -3.82
C SER A 77 13.82 -5.57 -4.25
N ASP A 78 13.88 -4.58 -3.37
CA ASP A 78 13.39 -3.20 -3.61
C ASP A 78 13.83 -2.64 -4.96
N VAL A 79 15.07 -2.88 -5.39
CA VAL A 79 15.60 -2.38 -6.67
C VAL A 79 14.87 -2.96 -7.89
N LYS A 80 14.51 -4.24 -7.84
CA LYS A 80 13.78 -4.90 -8.92
C LYS A 80 12.32 -4.47 -8.95
N ALA A 81 11.68 -4.43 -7.78
CA ALA A 81 10.30 -3.96 -7.65
C ALA A 81 10.17 -2.52 -8.18
N ASN A 82 11.06 -1.62 -7.74
CA ASN A 82 11.12 -0.24 -8.23
C ASN A 82 11.35 -0.15 -9.74
N ARG A 83 12.21 -1.01 -10.30
CA ARG A 83 12.42 -1.02 -11.76
C ARG A 83 11.17 -1.46 -12.51
N ALA A 84 10.49 -2.50 -12.04
CA ALA A 84 9.26 -3.01 -12.63
C ALA A 84 8.16 -1.94 -12.64
N VAL A 85 7.91 -1.28 -11.50
CA VAL A 85 6.96 -0.16 -11.45
C VAL A 85 7.33 0.93 -12.46
N GLY A 86 8.62 1.24 -12.60
CA GLY A 86 9.08 2.19 -13.61
C GLY A 86 8.71 1.77 -15.04
N GLU A 87 8.94 0.52 -15.41
CA GLU A 87 8.60 -0.04 -16.73
C GLU A 87 7.08 -0.05 -16.98
N GLU A 88 6.29 -0.32 -15.94
CA GLU A 88 4.84 -0.25 -16.03
C GLU A 88 4.33 1.19 -16.21
N VAL A 89 4.90 2.14 -15.48
CA VAL A 89 4.58 3.57 -15.65
C VAL A 89 4.94 4.03 -17.07
N ASP A 90 6.07 3.59 -17.62
CA ASP A 90 6.44 3.88 -19.02
C ASP A 90 5.38 3.34 -19.99
N THR A 91 4.86 2.14 -19.73
CA THR A 91 3.78 1.52 -20.53
C THR A 91 2.47 2.30 -20.42
N VAL A 92 2.10 2.73 -19.21
CA VAL A 92 0.90 3.57 -18.98
C VAL A 92 1.02 4.89 -19.73
N LEU A 93 2.17 5.57 -19.60
CA LEU A 93 2.40 6.86 -20.27
C LEU A 93 2.37 6.70 -21.79
N ALA A 94 2.95 5.63 -22.35
CA ALA A 94 2.91 5.35 -23.77
C ALA A 94 1.48 5.12 -24.29
N ALA A 95 0.64 4.43 -23.52
CA ALA A 95 -0.77 4.21 -23.88
C ALA A 95 -1.62 5.49 -23.83
N LEU A 96 -1.27 6.44 -22.95
CA LEU A 96 -1.93 7.75 -22.83
C LEU A 96 -1.38 8.79 -23.80
N SER A 97 -0.27 8.51 -24.49
CA SER A 97 0.47 9.50 -25.26
C SER A 97 -0.21 9.87 -26.58
N THR A 98 -1.07 10.88 -26.51
CA THR A 98 -1.39 11.81 -27.61
C THR A 98 -0.95 13.24 -27.27
N GLY A 99 0.34 13.43 -26.97
CA GLY A 99 0.99 14.75 -27.01
C GLY A 99 0.72 15.74 -25.87
N GLU A 100 0.09 15.32 -24.77
CA GLU A 100 -0.18 16.20 -23.62
C GLU A 100 0.82 16.07 -22.46
N ASN A 101 0.96 17.15 -21.69
CA ASN A 101 1.64 17.13 -20.39
C ASN A 101 0.77 16.35 -19.38
N VAL A 102 1.17 15.10 -19.10
CA VAL A 102 0.56 14.26 -18.06
C VAL A 102 1.14 14.63 -16.69
N ARG A 103 0.27 14.74 -15.67
CA ARG A 103 0.67 14.93 -14.26
C ARG A 103 0.00 13.86 -13.42
N ALA A 104 0.72 13.32 -12.44
CA ALA A 104 0.27 12.17 -11.67
C ALA A 104 -0.20 12.56 -10.25
N ILE A 105 -1.24 11.88 -9.79
CA ILE A 105 -1.62 11.79 -8.37
C ILE A 105 -1.44 10.33 -7.98
N VAL A 106 -0.48 10.07 -7.08
CA VAL A 106 -0.14 8.71 -6.64
C VAL A 106 -1.00 8.33 -5.45
N ILE A 107 -1.56 7.13 -5.47
CA ILE A 107 -2.32 6.50 -4.39
C ILE A 107 -1.53 5.30 -3.88
N THR A 108 -1.38 5.19 -2.57
CA THR A 108 -0.64 4.11 -1.89
C THR A 108 -1.20 3.92 -0.48
N ASP A 109 -1.00 2.78 0.17
CA ASP A 109 -1.39 2.52 1.57
C ASP A 109 -0.21 2.62 2.56
N GLY A 110 1.03 2.49 2.07
CA GLY A 110 2.21 2.21 2.87
C GLY A 110 3.37 3.19 2.65
N ALA A 111 4.17 3.38 3.69
CA ALA A 111 5.45 4.09 3.56
C ALA A 111 6.50 3.26 2.79
N GLN A 112 6.33 1.94 2.74
CA GLN A 112 7.16 1.04 1.95
C GLN A 112 7.01 1.35 0.46
N ASP A 113 5.76 1.48 0.02
CA ASP A 113 5.39 1.77 -1.36
C ASP A 113 5.77 3.18 -1.78
N GLU A 114 5.85 4.13 -0.86
CA GLU A 114 6.39 5.47 -1.15
C GLU A 114 7.87 5.44 -1.62
N SER A 115 8.59 4.33 -1.43
CA SER A 115 9.96 4.17 -1.95
C SER A 115 10.05 4.24 -3.48
N VAL A 116 8.94 4.04 -4.19
CA VAL A 116 8.86 4.12 -5.65
C VAL A 116 8.62 5.53 -6.18
N LEU A 117 8.28 6.49 -5.32
CA LEU A 117 8.05 7.88 -5.72
C LEU A 117 9.20 8.50 -6.51
N PRO A 118 10.50 8.29 -6.20
CA PRO A 118 11.60 8.81 -7.01
C PRO A 118 11.58 8.25 -8.45
N VAL A 119 11.17 6.99 -8.62
CA VAL A 119 11.11 6.32 -9.93
C VAL A 119 9.93 6.82 -10.77
N ILE A 120 8.78 7.04 -10.14
CA ILE A 120 7.61 7.64 -10.81
C ILE A 120 7.92 9.08 -11.17
N ARG A 121 8.51 9.85 -10.25
CA ARG A 121 8.83 11.26 -10.43
C ARG A 121 9.85 11.52 -11.53
N SER A 122 10.72 10.56 -11.84
CA SER A 122 11.66 10.68 -12.96
C SER A 122 10.98 10.56 -14.33
N ARG A 123 9.73 10.09 -14.40
CA ARG A 123 8.95 9.87 -15.63
C ARG A 123 7.82 10.87 -15.80
N VAL A 124 7.14 11.19 -14.71
CA VAL A 124 5.96 12.05 -14.72
C VAL A 124 5.99 13.02 -13.52
N PRO A 125 5.65 14.31 -13.70
CA PRO A 125 5.47 15.23 -12.58
C PRO A 125 4.38 14.73 -11.64
N ILE A 126 4.65 14.73 -10.33
CA ILE A 126 3.68 14.33 -9.31
C ILE A 126 3.09 15.59 -8.67
N ASP A 127 1.79 15.79 -8.86
CA ASP A 127 1.03 16.92 -8.30
C ASP A 127 0.51 16.59 -6.88
N GLY A 128 0.40 15.30 -6.53
CA GLY A 128 -0.03 14.89 -5.20
C GLY A 128 0.24 13.43 -4.87
N LEU A 129 0.28 13.16 -3.57
CA LEU A 129 0.35 11.83 -2.98
C LEU A 129 -0.84 11.67 -2.03
N ARG A 130 -1.59 10.57 -2.16
CA ARG A 130 -2.68 10.23 -1.24
C ARG A 130 -2.39 8.88 -0.60
N ARG A 131 -2.25 8.90 0.72
CA ARG A 131 -2.11 7.70 1.51
C ARG A 131 -3.46 7.18 1.99
N VAL A 132 -3.76 5.92 1.70
CA VAL A 132 -4.94 5.20 2.16
C VAL A 132 -4.62 4.55 3.51
N VAL A 133 -5.53 4.71 4.47
CA VAL A 133 -5.39 4.08 5.79
C VAL A 133 -6.69 3.38 6.13
N VAL A 134 -6.64 2.05 6.19
CA VAL A 134 -7.79 1.23 6.58
C VAL A 134 -7.90 1.18 8.10
N ARG A 135 -9.01 1.67 8.65
CA ARG A 135 -9.26 1.65 10.09
C ARG A 135 -9.95 0.35 10.48
N GLN A 136 -9.20 -0.57 11.10
CA GLN A 136 -9.77 -1.75 11.74
C GLN A 136 -10.18 -1.42 13.17
N ALA A 137 -11.45 -1.63 13.51
CA ALA A 137 -11.91 -1.59 14.89
C ALA A 137 -11.69 -2.97 15.51
N GLN A 138 -10.68 -3.11 16.35
CA GLN A 138 -10.48 -4.31 17.17
C GLN A 138 -11.48 -4.26 18.34
N ASP A 139 -12.18 -5.36 18.62
CA ASP A 139 -13.06 -5.44 19.77
C ASP A 139 -12.23 -5.33 21.07
N LEU A 140 -12.53 -4.32 21.90
CA LEU A 140 -11.86 -4.09 23.18
C LEU A 140 -11.93 -5.31 24.10
N GLU A 141 -12.98 -6.13 23.96
CA GLU A 141 -13.16 -7.36 24.73
C GLU A 141 -12.06 -8.39 24.42
N SER A 142 -11.72 -8.55 23.13
CA SER A 142 -10.71 -9.50 22.68
C SER A 142 -9.30 -9.14 23.18
N ILE A 143 -8.99 -7.84 23.18
CA ILE A 143 -7.72 -7.32 23.73
C ILE A 143 -7.67 -7.53 25.25
N TYR A 144 -8.76 -7.25 25.98
CA TYR A 144 -8.84 -7.48 27.42
C TYR A 144 -8.56 -8.95 27.78
N TYR A 145 -9.20 -9.90 27.09
CA TYR A 145 -8.96 -11.32 27.33
C TYR A 145 -7.54 -11.76 26.95
N THR A 146 -7.01 -11.25 25.84
CA THR A 146 -5.63 -11.54 25.41
C THR A 146 -4.62 -11.05 26.44
N ILE A 147 -4.74 -9.80 26.90
CA ILE A 147 -3.88 -9.24 27.95
C ILE A 147 -4.05 -10.00 29.27
N LYS A 148 -5.29 -10.33 29.65
CA LYS A 148 -5.59 -11.10 30.86
C LYS A 148 -4.98 -12.50 30.81
N GLN A 149 -5.01 -13.17 29.66
CA GLN A 149 -4.42 -14.50 29.47
C GLN A 149 -2.90 -14.44 29.56
N VAL A 150 -2.26 -13.48 28.88
CA VAL A 150 -0.80 -13.26 28.95
C VAL A 150 -0.33 -12.93 30.36
N LEU A 151 -1.12 -12.16 31.12
CA LEU A 151 -0.86 -11.82 32.53
C LEU A 151 -1.23 -12.94 33.51
N GLY A 152 -2.08 -13.89 33.10
CA GLY A 152 -2.51 -15.03 33.90
C GLY A 152 -1.57 -16.23 33.79
N ASP A 153 -0.85 -16.33 32.68
CA ASP A 153 0.03 -17.44 32.39
C ASP A 153 1.34 -17.36 33.19
N LYS A 154 1.68 -18.45 33.88
CA LYS A 154 2.82 -18.49 34.82
C LYS A 154 4.17 -18.38 34.12
N GLU A 155 4.25 -18.75 32.84
CA GLU A 155 5.49 -18.68 32.07
C GLU A 155 5.82 -17.26 31.56
N THR A 156 4.82 -16.44 31.23
CA THR A 156 5.01 -15.07 30.70
C THR A 156 5.02 -13.98 31.77
N ARG A 157 4.48 -14.22 32.97
CA ARG A 157 4.42 -13.23 34.06
C ARG A 157 5.79 -12.71 34.51
N GLY A 158 6.83 -13.54 34.45
CA GLY A 158 8.19 -13.17 34.88
C GLY A 158 8.94 -12.27 33.90
N THR A 159 8.59 -12.33 32.61
CA THR A 159 9.35 -11.70 31.53
C THR A 159 8.80 -10.33 31.15
N LEU A 160 7.49 -10.09 31.34
CA LEU A 160 6.84 -8.84 30.92
C LEU A 160 6.88 -7.72 31.98
N LEU A 161 6.96 -8.07 33.28
CA LEU A 161 6.84 -7.11 34.39
C LEU A 161 8.17 -6.71 35.04
N VAL A 162 9.29 -7.29 34.63
CA VAL A 162 10.63 -6.87 35.08
C VAL A 162 11.41 -6.33 33.89
N PRO A 163 11.26 -5.04 33.54
CA PRO A 163 12.32 -4.37 32.80
C PRO A 163 13.57 -4.39 33.69
N SER A 164 14.70 -4.77 33.12
CA SER A 164 16.02 -4.97 33.72
C SER A 164 16.46 -3.85 34.68
N ALA A 165 15.96 -3.86 35.91
CA ALA A 165 16.31 -2.90 36.94
C ALA A 165 16.19 -3.57 38.31
N SER A 166 17.09 -4.50 38.62
CA SER A 166 17.68 -4.74 39.95
C SER A 166 18.20 -6.17 40.10
N SER A 167 19.53 -6.34 39.97
CA SER A 167 20.31 -7.16 40.91
C SER A 167 21.80 -7.08 40.57
N CYS A 168 22.44 -5.98 40.97
CA CYS A 168 23.87 -6.04 41.26
C CYS A 168 24.22 -5.08 42.40
N SER A 169 23.83 -5.48 43.61
CA SER A 169 24.44 -5.11 44.89
C SER A 169 24.12 -6.29 45.84
N SER A 170 25.00 -6.83 46.67
CA SER A 170 26.37 -6.50 47.04
C SER A 170 26.99 -7.74 47.71
N THR A 171 28.32 -7.72 47.84
CA THR A 171 29.10 -8.38 48.90
C THR A 171 29.41 -9.87 48.75
N ARG A 172 30.48 -10.16 48.02
CA ARG A 172 31.52 -11.09 48.48
C ARG A 172 32.74 -10.21 48.81
N TRP A 173 33.21 -10.26 50.07
CA TRP A 173 34.59 -10.05 50.53
C TRP A 173 35.58 -9.52 49.45
N CYS A 174 36.27 -8.38 49.60
CA CYS A 174 36.65 -7.60 50.79
C CYS A 174 35.90 -6.26 50.95
#